data_AF-A0A7V3H303-F1
#
_entry.id   AF-A0A7V3H303-F1
#
_cell.length_a   1.000
_cell.length_b   1.000
_cell.length_c   1.000
_cell.angle_alpha   90.00
_cell.angle_beta   90.00
_cell.angle_gamma   90.00
#
_symmetry.space_group_name_H-M   'P 1'
#
loop_
_entity.id
_entity.type
_entity.pdbx_description
1 polymer ?
#
loop_
_entity_poly.entity_id
_entity_poly.type
_entity_poly.pdbx_seq_one_letter_code
_entity_poly.pdbx_strand_id
1 'polypeptide(L)'
;TQGVGAGAGEDFPSLLAAALPIPVVNAGAAGETTADGLRRLERDVLSRDPRLVLVFFGGNDFLRRVPGEETRQNLEAIVDRIQGGGAMVVLVGIRVGLLTDETGPLYEAVARGRGLLYIPDALAGILSDPRLKSDPVHPNGAGYRRLADRLLADLRPLLEAADRARGRGRD
;
A
#
# COMPACT_ATOMS: atom_id res chain seq x y z
N THR A 1 0.01 -1.33 -7.75
CA THR A 1 1.43 -1.03 -7.41
C THR A 1 2.34 -1.13 -8.64
N GLN A 2 2.19 -2.15 -9.50
CA GLN A 2 3.04 -2.32 -10.71
C GLN A 2 3.01 -1.13 -11.71
N GLY A 3 1.93 -0.34 -11.76
CA GLY A 3 1.82 0.79 -12.70
C GLY A 3 0.96 0.53 -13.94
N VAL A 4 0.01 -0.40 -13.87
CA VAL A 4 -0.91 -0.70 -14.99
C VAL A 4 -1.59 0.60 -15.45
N GLY A 5 -1.50 0.90 -16.75
CA GLY A 5 -2.12 2.08 -17.33
C GLY A 5 -1.30 3.37 -17.26
N ALA A 6 -0.08 3.33 -16.74
CA ALA A 6 0.84 4.45 -16.65
C ALA A 6 2.03 4.31 -17.60
N GLY A 7 2.64 5.42 -17.99
CA GLY A 7 3.94 5.41 -18.66
C GLY A 7 5.08 5.00 -17.72
N ALA A 8 6.27 4.78 -18.29
CA ALA A 8 7.45 4.46 -17.50
C ALA A 8 7.76 5.56 -16.47
N GLY A 9 7.90 5.18 -15.20
CA GLY A 9 8.18 6.10 -14.09
C GLY A 9 6.97 6.88 -13.58
N GLU A 10 5.78 6.67 -14.14
CA GLU A 10 4.55 7.33 -13.70
C GLU A 10 3.75 6.53 -12.66
N ASP A 11 4.20 5.34 -12.29
CA ASP A 11 3.62 4.57 -11.19
C ASP A 11 3.93 5.21 -9.82
N PHE A 12 3.03 5.02 -8.84
CA PHE A 12 3.22 5.69 -7.56
C PHE A 12 4.53 5.30 -6.84
N PRO A 13 5.05 4.04 -6.88
CA PRO A 13 6.35 3.74 -6.28
C PRO A 13 7.50 4.53 -6.91
N SER A 14 7.54 4.66 -8.24
CA SER A 14 8.53 5.49 -8.94
C SER A 14 8.42 6.97 -8.54
N LEU A 15 7.18 7.48 -8.41
CA LEU A 15 6.94 8.86 -7.96
C LEU A 15 7.36 9.08 -6.49
N LEU A 16 7.13 8.10 -5.61
CA LEU A 16 7.63 8.13 -4.23
C LEU A 16 9.17 8.13 -4.21
N ALA A 17 9.80 7.30 -5.05
CA ALA A 17 11.26 7.22 -5.17
C ALA A 17 11.87 8.56 -5.58
N ALA A 18 11.23 9.29 -6.49
CA ALA A 18 11.69 10.61 -6.93
C ALA A 18 11.49 11.70 -5.85
N ALA A 19 10.49 11.55 -4.98
CA ALA A 19 10.09 12.57 -4.02
C ALA A 19 10.70 12.41 -2.62
N LEU A 20 11.24 11.23 -2.29
CA LEU A 20 11.79 10.90 -0.99
C LEU A 20 13.31 10.67 -1.07
N PRO A 21 14.09 11.09 -0.06
CA PRO A 21 15.54 10.87 -0.02
C PRO A 21 15.91 9.44 0.44
N ILE A 22 15.02 8.46 0.23
CA ILE A 22 15.21 7.06 0.63
C ILE A 22 14.94 6.13 -0.57
N PRO A 23 15.64 4.99 -0.67
CA PRO A 23 15.35 4.01 -1.70
C PRO A 23 13.91 3.48 -1.58
N VAL A 24 13.19 3.45 -2.69
CA VAL A 24 11.86 2.84 -2.78
C VAL A 24 11.94 1.66 -3.74
N VAL A 25 11.50 0.50 -3.30
CA VAL A 25 11.47 -0.73 -4.11
C VAL A 25 10.03 -1.06 -4.45
N ASN A 26 9.71 -1.13 -5.74
CA ASN A 26 8.42 -1.62 -6.19
C ASN A 26 8.42 -3.15 -6.21
N ALA A 27 7.82 -3.75 -5.19
CA ALA A 27 7.58 -5.18 -5.14
C ALA A 27 6.18 -5.55 -5.64
N GLY A 28 5.49 -4.70 -6.40
CA GLY A 28 4.12 -4.91 -6.85
C GLY A 28 3.98 -5.74 -8.13
N ALA A 29 2.99 -6.62 -8.19
CA ALA A 29 2.60 -7.32 -9.42
C ALA A 29 1.09 -7.19 -9.68
N ALA A 30 0.71 -6.98 -10.94
CA ALA A 30 -0.68 -6.77 -11.34
C ALA A 30 -1.51 -8.03 -11.16
N GLY A 31 -2.77 -7.83 -10.76
CA GLY A 31 -3.74 -8.92 -10.62
C GLY A 31 -3.52 -9.84 -9.42
N GLU A 32 -2.53 -9.60 -8.56
CA GLU A 32 -2.29 -10.43 -7.37
C GLU A 32 -3.30 -10.18 -6.25
N THR A 33 -3.72 -11.26 -5.59
CA THR A 33 -4.48 -11.22 -4.34
C THR A 33 -3.56 -11.15 -3.12
N THR A 34 -4.15 -11.00 -1.93
CA THR A 34 -3.41 -11.12 -0.66
C THR A 34 -2.69 -12.48 -0.52
N ALA A 35 -3.29 -13.57 -0.98
CA ALA A 35 -2.68 -14.90 -0.95
C ALA A 35 -1.43 -14.99 -1.86
N ASP A 36 -1.48 -14.38 -3.04
CA ASP A 36 -0.33 -14.28 -3.95
C ASP A 36 0.84 -13.52 -3.32
N GLY A 37 0.54 -12.35 -2.75
CA GLY A 37 1.51 -11.52 -2.04
C GLY A 37 2.16 -12.27 -0.87
N LEU A 38 1.35 -12.98 -0.06
CA LEU A 38 1.85 -13.76 1.08
C LEU A 38 2.84 -14.85 0.66
N ARG A 39 2.60 -15.53 -0.48
CA ARG A 39 3.48 -16.60 -0.99
C ARG A 39 4.86 -16.10 -1.37
N ARG A 40 4.97 -14.88 -1.90
CA ARG A 40 6.24 -14.31 -2.38
C ARG A 40 6.88 -13.31 -1.42
N LEU A 41 6.22 -13.01 -0.30
CA LEU A 41 6.63 -12.00 0.67
C LEU A 41 8.09 -12.14 1.09
N GLU A 42 8.52 -13.37 1.40
CA GLU A 42 9.90 -13.66 1.82
C GLU A 42 10.92 -13.23 0.75
N ARG A 43 10.75 -13.74 -0.47
CA ARG A 43 11.67 -13.53 -1.60
C ARG A 43 11.70 -12.07 -2.08
N ASP A 44 10.54 -11.43 -2.13
CA ASP A 44 10.41 -10.15 -2.83
C ASP A 44 10.52 -8.94 -1.89
N VAL A 45 10.23 -9.13 -0.61
CA VAL A 45 10.18 -8.06 0.39
C VAL A 45 11.15 -8.31 1.53
N LEU A 46 11.01 -9.42 2.28
CA LEU A 46 11.75 -9.61 3.54
C LEU A 46 13.25 -9.84 3.32
N SER A 47 13.63 -10.56 2.26
CA SER A 47 15.04 -10.77 1.91
C SER A 47 15.81 -9.48 1.56
N ARG A 48 15.09 -8.34 1.44
CA ARG A 48 15.67 -7.02 1.17
C ARG A 48 15.93 -6.20 2.43
N ASP A 49 15.64 -6.74 3.62
CA ASP A 49 15.79 -6.07 4.93
C ASP A 49 15.14 -4.67 4.96
N PRO A 50 13.83 -4.56 4.67
CA PRO A 50 13.17 -3.27 4.59
C PRO A 50 13.00 -2.64 5.97
N ARG A 51 13.11 -1.31 6.06
CA ARG A 51 12.78 -0.58 7.29
C ARG A 51 11.30 -0.23 7.40
N LEU A 52 10.62 -0.14 6.25
CA LEU A 52 9.23 0.25 6.09
C LEU A 52 8.64 -0.49 4.90
N VAL A 53 7.42 -1.00 5.04
CA VAL A 53 6.66 -1.62 3.94
C VAL A 53 5.27 -0.99 3.85
N LEU A 54 4.91 -0.56 2.63
CA LEU A 54 3.55 -0.18 2.28
C LEU A 54 2.79 -1.44 1.82
N VAL A 55 1.80 -1.88 2.59
CA VAL A 55 0.95 -3.02 2.21
C VAL A 55 -0.30 -2.49 1.53
N PHE A 56 -0.40 -2.72 0.22
CA PHE A 56 -1.51 -2.22 -0.62
C PHE A 56 -2.11 -3.36 -1.46
N PHE A 57 -2.90 -4.21 -0.80
CA PHE A 57 -3.59 -5.38 -1.35
C PHE A 57 -5.09 -5.33 -1.09
N GLY A 58 -5.85 -6.33 -1.54
CA GLY A 58 -7.28 -6.51 -1.25
C GLY A 58 -8.21 -6.10 -2.40
N GLY A 59 -7.76 -5.24 -3.33
CA GLY A 59 -8.55 -4.85 -4.50
C GLY A 59 -8.91 -6.04 -5.41
N ASN A 60 -7.93 -6.90 -5.72
CA ASN A 60 -8.17 -8.09 -6.55
C ASN A 60 -8.93 -9.18 -5.80
N ASP A 61 -8.72 -9.31 -4.49
CA ASP A 61 -9.48 -10.21 -3.62
C ASP A 61 -10.98 -9.90 -3.73
N PHE A 62 -11.34 -8.62 -3.61
CA PHE A 62 -12.72 -8.17 -3.82
C PHE A 62 -13.24 -8.45 -5.23
N LEU A 63 -12.49 -8.07 -6.28
CA LEU A 63 -12.91 -8.28 -7.67
C LEU A 63 -13.09 -9.77 -8.01
N ARG A 64 -12.31 -10.65 -7.36
CA ARG A 64 -12.38 -12.10 -7.52
C ARG A 64 -13.31 -12.79 -6.54
N ARG A 65 -13.99 -12.03 -5.67
CA ARG A 65 -14.90 -12.55 -4.63
C ARG A 65 -14.23 -13.52 -3.66
N VAL A 66 -12.96 -13.29 -3.35
CA VAL A 66 -12.27 -13.97 -2.25
C VAL A 66 -13.00 -13.61 -0.95
N PRO A 67 -13.27 -14.57 -0.05
CA PRO A 67 -13.90 -14.28 1.23
C PRO A 67 -13.16 -13.17 1.99
N GLY A 68 -13.90 -12.22 2.56
CA GLY A 68 -13.31 -11.12 3.34
C GLY A 68 -12.50 -11.64 4.53
N GLU A 69 -12.93 -12.72 5.16
CA GLU A 69 -12.20 -13.37 6.25
C GLU A 69 -10.85 -13.96 5.78
N GLU A 70 -10.79 -14.57 4.60
CA GLU A 70 -9.54 -15.05 4.01
C GLU A 70 -8.61 -13.89 3.68
N THR A 71 -9.15 -12.82 3.09
CA THR A 71 -8.42 -11.58 2.79
C THR A 71 -7.82 -10.97 4.07
N ARG A 72 -8.61 -10.93 5.15
CA ARG A 72 -8.19 -10.46 6.47
C ARG A 72 -7.03 -11.31 6.99
N GLN A 73 -7.21 -12.63 7.06
CA GLN A 73 -6.18 -13.56 7.56
C GLN A 73 -4.86 -13.46 6.78
N ASN A 74 -4.93 -13.29 5.45
CA ASN A 74 -3.74 -13.11 4.64
C ASN A 74 -3.05 -11.77 4.91
N LEU A 75 -3.80 -10.65 5.00
CA LEU A 75 -3.23 -9.35 5.36
C LEU A 75 -2.56 -9.39 6.73
N GLU A 76 -3.21 -10.02 7.69
CA GLU A 76 -2.69 -10.25 9.03
C GLU A 76 -1.37 -11.03 9.01
N ALA A 77 -1.33 -12.16 8.30
CA ALA A 77 -0.10 -12.94 8.16
C ALA A 77 1.03 -12.17 7.44
N ILE A 78 0.70 -11.35 6.44
CA ILE A 78 1.67 -10.48 5.76
C ILE A 78 2.27 -9.48 6.77
N VAL A 79 1.40 -8.80 7.51
CA VAL A 79 1.81 -7.80 8.50
C VAL A 79 2.67 -8.43 9.58
N ASP A 80 2.24 -9.56 10.15
CA ASP A 80 2.93 -10.21 11.26
C ASP A 80 4.35 -10.65 10.85
N ARG A 81 4.53 -11.14 9.61
CA ARG A 81 5.86 -11.49 9.07
C ARG A 81 6.75 -10.26 8.85
N ILE A 82 6.19 -9.16 8.33
CA ILE A 82 6.95 -7.92 8.12
C ILE A 82 7.40 -7.33 9.45
N GLN A 83 6.49 -7.23 10.44
CA GLN A 83 6.82 -6.73 11.77
C GLN A 83 7.77 -7.67 12.52
N GLY A 84 7.64 -8.99 12.34
CA GLY A 84 8.58 -9.99 12.88
C GLY A 84 10.01 -9.83 12.35
N GLY A 85 10.17 -9.30 11.14
CA GLY A 85 11.45 -8.87 10.58
C GLY A 85 11.96 -7.52 11.08
N GLY A 86 11.23 -6.83 11.95
CA GLY A 86 11.60 -5.52 12.50
C GLY A 86 11.22 -4.31 11.64
N ALA A 87 10.52 -4.53 10.54
CA ALA A 87 10.08 -3.47 9.64
C ALA A 87 8.78 -2.81 10.11
N MET A 88 8.66 -1.50 9.94
CA MET A 88 7.39 -0.80 10.12
C MET A 88 6.42 -1.16 8.98
N VAL A 89 5.12 -1.20 9.27
CA VAL A 89 4.09 -1.42 8.26
C VAL A 89 3.13 -0.24 8.23
N VAL A 90 2.87 0.24 7.02
CA VAL A 90 1.75 1.14 6.72
C VAL A 90 0.76 0.35 5.88
N LEU A 91 -0.44 0.17 6.41
CA LEU A 91 -1.54 -0.46 5.68
C LEU A 91 -2.24 0.62 4.85
N VAL A 92 -2.36 0.37 3.55
CA VAL A 92 -3.01 1.29 2.61
C VAL A 92 -4.34 0.67 2.21
N GLY A 93 -5.44 1.31 2.60
CA GLY A 93 -6.79 0.86 2.33
C GLY A 93 -7.24 1.18 0.90
N ILE A 94 -8.00 0.26 0.32
CA ILE A 94 -8.74 0.47 -0.93
C ILE A 94 -10.22 0.37 -0.62
N ARG A 95 -11.01 1.38 -0.95
CA ARG A 95 -12.46 1.27 -0.96
C ARG A 95 -12.91 0.72 -2.31
N VAL A 96 -13.48 -0.47 -2.31
CA VAL A 96 -14.02 -1.09 -3.54
C VAL A 96 -15.54 -1.08 -3.46
N GLY A 97 -16.19 -0.37 -4.38
CA GLY A 97 -17.65 -0.17 -4.39
C GLY A 97 -18.03 1.31 -4.52
N LEU A 98 -19.12 1.58 -5.25
CA LEU A 98 -19.63 2.94 -5.52
C LEU A 98 -20.54 3.48 -4.42
N LEU A 99 -21.18 2.60 -3.63
CA LEU A 99 -22.27 2.97 -2.72
C LEU A 99 -21.97 2.64 -1.25
N THR A 100 -21.32 1.51 -0.98
CA THR A 100 -21.01 1.03 0.37
C THR A 100 -19.51 0.76 0.51
N ASP A 101 -18.96 1.01 1.70
CA ASP A 101 -17.59 0.61 2.03
C ASP A 101 -17.58 -0.80 2.61
N GLU A 102 -17.42 -1.80 1.76
CA GLU A 102 -17.38 -3.20 2.20
C GLU A 102 -15.99 -3.61 2.72
N THR A 103 -14.95 -2.86 2.34
CA THR A 103 -13.56 -3.23 2.59
C THR A 103 -12.92 -2.40 3.71
N GLY A 104 -13.38 -1.17 3.96
CA GLY A 104 -12.90 -0.27 5.02
C GLY A 104 -12.86 -0.91 6.42
N PRO A 105 -13.97 -1.49 6.92
CA PRO A 105 -13.99 -2.13 8.25
C PRO A 105 -12.96 -3.25 8.41
N LEU A 106 -12.66 -3.98 7.33
CA LEU A 106 -11.64 -5.02 7.33
C LEU A 106 -10.24 -4.42 7.54
N TYR A 107 -9.87 -3.40 6.78
CA TYR A 107 -8.57 -2.75 6.93
C TYR A 107 -8.42 -2.10 8.32
N GLU A 108 -9.47 -1.45 8.82
CA GLU A 108 -9.48 -0.87 10.16
C GLU A 108 -9.28 -1.92 11.26
N ALA A 109 -9.93 -3.08 11.13
CA ALA A 109 -9.76 -4.18 12.06
C ALA A 109 -8.31 -4.70 12.08
N VAL A 110 -7.70 -4.92 10.90
CA VAL A 110 -6.30 -5.35 10.77
C VAL A 110 -5.36 -4.31 11.36
N ALA A 111 -5.54 -3.04 10.99
CA ALA A 111 -4.68 -1.96 11.44
C ALA A 111 -4.72 -1.80 12.97
N ARG A 112 -5.92 -1.75 13.55
CA ARG A 112 -6.09 -1.62 15.00
C ARG A 112 -5.54 -2.84 15.74
N GLY A 113 -5.78 -4.05 15.23
CA GLY A 113 -5.32 -5.29 15.85
C GLY A 113 -3.79 -5.43 15.93
N ARG A 114 -3.04 -4.75 15.04
CA ARG A 114 -1.58 -4.83 14.94
C ARG A 114 -0.84 -3.50 15.19
N GLY A 115 -1.56 -2.48 15.64
CA GLY A 115 -1.01 -1.16 15.92
C GLY A 115 -0.39 -0.50 14.68
N LEU A 116 -1.02 -0.68 13.52
CA LEU A 116 -0.48 -0.20 12.25
C LEU A 116 -0.82 1.27 12.02
N LEU A 117 0.07 1.93 11.28
CA LEU A 117 -0.28 3.15 10.57
C LEU A 117 -1.21 2.77 9.41
N TYR A 118 -2.33 3.47 9.30
CA TYR A 118 -3.37 3.17 8.33
C TYR A 118 -3.70 4.41 7.50
N ILE A 119 -3.60 4.27 6.18
CA ILE A 119 -4.03 5.28 5.21
C ILE A 119 -5.35 4.80 4.60
N PRO A 120 -6.50 5.39 4.96
CA PRO A 120 -7.78 4.97 4.42
C PRO A 120 -7.96 5.46 2.97
N ASP A 121 -8.68 4.66 2.18
CA ASP A 121 -9.15 4.99 0.83
C ASP A 121 -8.14 5.78 -0.03
N ALA A 122 -7.01 5.13 -0.32
CA ALA A 122 -5.94 5.76 -1.08
C ALA A 122 -6.34 6.10 -2.53
N LEU A 123 -7.38 5.45 -3.06
CA LEU A 123 -7.91 5.68 -4.41
C LEU A 123 -9.11 6.64 -4.46
N ALA A 124 -9.44 7.29 -3.35
CA ALA A 124 -10.58 8.21 -3.26
C ALA A 124 -10.56 9.25 -4.40
N GLY A 125 -11.64 9.30 -5.17
CA GLY A 125 -11.81 10.26 -6.27
C GLY A 125 -10.96 9.98 -7.52
N ILE A 126 -10.12 8.95 -7.53
CA ILE A 126 -9.28 8.60 -8.68
C ILE A 126 -10.10 7.76 -9.67
N LEU A 127 -10.68 6.65 -9.21
CA LEU A 127 -11.39 5.72 -10.10
C LEU A 127 -12.76 6.24 -10.59
N SER A 128 -13.30 7.27 -9.95
CA SER A 128 -14.52 7.95 -10.37
C SER A 128 -14.30 9.07 -11.40
N ASP A 129 -13.06 9.53 -11.59
CA ASP A 129 -12.73 10.56 -12.60
C ASP A 129 -12.15 9.90 -13.86
N PRO A 130 -12.84 9.94 -15.02
CA PRO A 130 -12.34 9.38 -16.28
C PRO A 130 -10.98 9.93 -16.71
N ARG A 131 -10.58 11.12 -16.25
CA ARG A 131 -9.30 11.74 -16.59
C ARG A 131 -8.14 11.18 -15.77
N LEU A 132 -8.42 10.46 -14.68
CA LEU A 132 -7.42 9.93 -13.76
C LEU A 132 -7.24 8.42 -13.88
N LYS A 133 -7.93 7.76 -14.82
CA LYS A 133 -7.90 6.31 -15.01
C LYS A 133 -7.69 5.93 -16.46
N SER A 134 -7.03 4.80 -16.66
CA SER A 134 -6.80 4.20 -17.98
C SER A 134 -7.91 3.22 -18.34
N ASP A 135 -8.54 2.61 -17.33
CA ASP A 135 -9.67 1.71 -17.47
C ASP A 135 -10.61 1.81 -16.23
N PRO A 136 -11.61 0.93 -16.03
CA PRO A 136 -12.50 0.99 -14.88
C PRO A 136 -11.85 0.89 -13.50
N VAL A 137 -10.66 0.26 -13.38
CA VAL A 137 -10.05 -0.08 -12.08
C VAL A 137 -8.59 0.37 -11.93
N HIS A 138 -7.94 0.81 -13.01
CA HIS A 138 -6.54 1.24 -12.99
C HIS A 138 -6.40 2.75 -13.18
N PRO A 139 -5.65 3.44 -12.29
CA PRO A 139 -5.22 4.81 -12.53
C PRO A 139 -4.41 4.94 -13.83
N ASN A 140 -4.43 6.11 -14.45
CA ASN A 140 -3.41 6.49 -15.43
C ASN A 140 -2.27 7.25 -14.73
N GLY A 141 -1.28 7.77 -15.47
CA GLY A 141 -0.17 8.53 -14.87
C GLY A 141 -0.62 9.71 -14.00
N ALA A 142 -1.67 10.44 -14.39
CA ALA A 142 -2.22 11.53 -13.58
C ALA A 142 -2.91 11.02 -12.29
N GLY A 143 -3.61 9.90 -12.37
CA GLY A 143 -4.18 9.24 -11.19
C GLY A 143 -3.12 8.69 -10.24
N TYR A 144 -2.06 8.07 -10.76
CA TYR A 144 -0.94 7.63 -9.93
C TYR A 144 -0.21 8.79 -9.26
N ARG A 145 -0.10 9.96 -9.91
CA ARG A 145 0.41 11.17 -9.27
C ARG A 145 -0.46 11.60 -8.09
N ARG A 146 -1.79 11.63 -8.25
CA ARG A 146 -2.72 11.91 -7.14
C ARG A 146 -2.56 10.93 -5.98
N LEU A 147 -2.41 9.63 -6.28
CA LEU A 147 -2.16 8.60 -5.28
C LEU A 147 -0.81 8.85 -4.56
N ALA A 148 0.26 9.11 -5.31
CA ALA A 148 1.58 9.40 -4.75
C ALA A 148 1.55 10.63 -3.84
N ASP A 149 0.92 11.73 -4.27
CA ASP A 149 0.79 12.95 -3.47
C ASP A 149 0.08 12.69 -2.14
N ARG A 150 -0.99 11.89 -2.15
CA ARG A 150 -1.71 11.49 -0.94
C ARG A 150 -0.82 10.66 -0.01
N LEU A 151 -0.17 9.62 -0.54
CA LEU A 151 0.74 8.80 0.25
C LEU A 151 1.89 9.63 0.83
N LEU A 152 2.45 10.59 0.07
CA LEU A 152 3.51 11.48 0.56
C LEU A 152 3.05 12.39 1.70
N ALA A 153 1.82 12.92 1.62
CA ALA A 153 1.26 13.76 2.66
C ALA A 153 1.21 13.02 4.02
N ASP A 154 0.86 11.74 3.99
CA ASP A 154 0.79 10.91 5.20
C ASP A 154 2.17 10.37 5.60
N LEU A 155 3.03 9.99 4.64
CA LEU A 155 4.33 9.38 4.91
C LEU A 155 5.39 10.37 5.39
N ARG A 156 5.42 11.60 4.89
CA ARG A 156 6.47 12.57 5.25
C ARG A 156 6.54 12.84 6.76
N PRO A 157 5.43 13.15 7.47
CA PRO A 157 5.47 13.35 8.92
C PRO A 157 5.98 12.12 9.69
N LEU A 158 5.63 10.92 9.22
CA LEU A 158 6.03 9.65 9.83
C LEU A 158 7.53 9.39 9.68
N LEU A 159 8.06 9.61 8.47
CA LEU A 159 9.48 9.48 8.18
C LEU A 159 10.31 10.49 8.97
N GLU A 160 9.88 11.76 9.01
CA GLU A 160 10.56 12.79 9.79
C GLU A 160 10.56 12.51 11.30
N ALA A 161 9.44 11.99 11.83
CA ALA A 161 9.37 11.58 13.23
C ALA A 161 10.33 10.42 13.53
N ALA A 162 10.41 9.43 12.64
CA ALA A 162 11.34 8.31 12.75
C ALA A 162 12.81 8.77 12.69
N ASP A 163 13.14 9.70 11.80
CA ASP A 163 14.49 10.25 11.69
C ASP A 163 14.90 11.04 12.94
N ARG A 164 13.99 11.87 13.49
CA ARG A 164 14.23 12.58 14.77
C ARG A 164 14.46 11.61 15.92
N ALA A 165 13.68 10.54 16.01
CA ALA A 165 13.84 9.53 17.05
C ALA A 165 15.19 8.80 16.95
N ARG A 166 15.66 8.51 15.73
CA ARG A 166 16.98 7.90 15.49
C ARG A 166 18.13 8.86 15.77
N GLY A 167 17.98 10.15 15.46
CA GLY A 167 18.97 11.18 15.75
C GLY A 167 19.20 11.38 17.26
N ARG A 168 18.13 11.36 18.06
CA ARG A 168 18.19 11.50 19.52
C ARG A 168 18.77 10.32 20.28
N GLY A 169 18.96 9.17 19.63
CA GLY A 169 19.58 7.97 20.22
C GLY A 169 21.09 7.85 19.96
N ARG A 170 21.70 8.86 19.33
CA ARG A 170 23.15 8.91 19.02
C ARG A 170 23.91 9.99 19.80
N ASP A 171 23.23 10.74 20.65
CA ASP A 171 23.79 11.72 21.59
C ASP A 171 23.74 11.16 23.01
#